data_AF-A0A952C1V7-F1
#
_entry.id   AF-A0A952C1V7-F1
#
_cell.length_a   1.000
_cell.length_b   1.000
_cell.length_c   1.000
_cell.angle_alpha   90.00
_cell.angle_beta   90.00
_cell.angle_gamma   90.00
#
_symmetry.space_group_name_H-M   'P 1'
#
loop_
_entity.id
_entity.type
_entity.pdbx_description
1 polymer ?
#
loop_
_entity_poly.entity_id
_entity_poly.type
_entity_poly.pdbx_seq_one_letter_code
_entity_poly.pdbx_strand_id
1 'polypeptide(L)'
;MALDVDVGAPGGDYFRATNTRQDAVLGALSSTSDPDNGIWDFFDFLEQTGDPRFDGLTVLADGGYRYGFLNGTSMASPHAAGVAALIKENHPEWSPGALKAAVQRTAQPLSCPPALLENDPRERCYGKNGRTSFFGHGLVNAEAAARE
;
A
#
# COMPACT_ATOMS: atom_id res chain seq x y z
N MET A 1 13.15 -20.26 3.49
CA MET A 1 11.78 -20.12 2.95
C MET A 1 11.51 -18.63 2.89
N ALA A 2 11.68 -18.00 1.71
CA ALA A 2 11.42 -16.58 1.56
C ALA A 2 9.90 -16.39 1.56
N LEU A 3 9.38 -15.48 2.39
CA LEU A 3 7.99 -15.08 2.35
C LEU A 3 7.75 -14.41 0.99
N ASP A 4 7.13 -15.12 0.05
CA ASP A 4 6.81 -14.60 -1.28
C ASP A 4 5.58 -13.70 -1.15
N VAL A 5 5.64 -12.50 -1.71
CA VAL A 5 4.49 -11.58 -1.75
C VAL A 5 3.46 -12.17 -2.73
N ASP A 6 2.18 -12.18 -2.35
CA ASP A 6 1.12 -12.66 -3.24
C ASP A 6 0.68 -11.58 -4.25
N VAL A 7 0.44 -10.35 -3.76
CA VAL A 7 0.09 -9.14 -4.52
C VAL A 7 0.60 -7.90 -3.78
N GLY A 8 0.90 -6.82 -4.49
CA GLY A 8 1.13 -5.49 -3.95
C GLY A 8 -0.17 -4.67 -3.87
N ALA A 9 -0.21 -3.65 -3.01
CA ALA A 9 -1.35 -2.73 -2.92
C ALA A 9 -0.90 -1.30 -2.55
N PRO A 10 -1.72 -0.27 -2.86
CA PRO A 10 -1.40 1.13 -2.53
C PRO A 10 -1.12 1.34 -1.04
N GLY A 11 -0.24 2.28 -0.73
CA GLY A 11 0.16 2.55 0.65
C GLY A 11 1.15 1.53 1.20
N GLY A 12 1.70 0.61 0.40
CA GLY A 12 2.78 -0.30 0.80
C GLY A 12 4.10 0.41 1.11
N ASP A 13 5.24 -0.18 0.76
CA ASP A 13 6.52 0.51 0.91
C ASP A 13 6.60 1.73 -0.02
N TYR A 14 6.70 2.93 0.57
CA TYR A 14 6.64 4.25 -0.08
C TYR A 14 7.66 4.42 -1.21
N PHE A 15 8.74 3.66 -1.15
CA PHE A 15 9.89 3.89 -2.01
C PHE A 15 9.82 3.21 -3.38
N ARG A 16 8.83 2.33 -3.65
CA ARG A 16 9.06 1.28 -4.65
C ARG A 16 7.93 0.93 -5.59
N ALA A 17 6.67 1.29 -5.32
CA ALA A 17 5.56 0.81 -6.15
C ALA A 17 5.51 1.51 -7.53
N THR A 18 5.68 2.83 -7.57
CA THR A 18 5.53 3.60 -8.82
C THR A 18 6.46 4.82 -8.94
N ASN A 19 7.22 5.17 -7.88
CA ASN A 19 8.01 6.41 -7.81
C ASN A 19 7.13 7.68 -7.96
N THR A 20 5.87 7.60 -7.54
CA THR A 20 4.92 8.72 -7.54
C THR A 20 4.27 8.87 -6.15
N ARG A 21 3.59 10.00 -5.91
CA ARG A 21 2.77 10.20 -4.70
C ARG A 21 1.66 9.14 -4.52
N GLN A 22 1.41 8.27 -5.52
CA GLN A 22 0.42 7.20 -5.45
C GLN A 22 0.82 6.06 -4.49
N ASP A 23 2.09 6.02 -4.06
CA ASP A 23 2.57 4.99 -3.13
C ASP A 23 2.19 5.27 -1.66
N ALA A 24 1.68 6.48 -1.38
CA ALA A 24 1.12 6.85 -0.09
C ALA A 24 -0.40 7.02 -0.14
N VAL A 25 -1.07 6.63 0.93
CA VAL A 25 -2.53 6.70 1.08
C VAL A 25 -2.86 7.87 2.00
N LEU A 26 -3.82 8.71 1.63
CA LEU A 26 -4.32 9.74 2.54
C LEU A 26 -5.06 9.07 3.71
N GLY A 27 -4.47 9.12 4.89
CA GLY A 27 -5.07 8.69 6.14
C GLY A 27 -5.62 9.87 6.93
N ALA A 28 -6.78 9.67 7.56
CA ALA A 28 -7.27 10.54 8.61
C ALA A 28 -7.06 9.82 9.94
N LEU A 29 -6.40 10.46 10.90
CA LEU A 29 -6.32 9.93 12.25
C LEU A 29 -6.97 10.95 13.20
N SER A 30 -7.80 10.44 14.10
CA SER A 30 -8.33 11.25 15.19
C SER A 30 -7.25 11.41 16.26
N SER A 31 -6.98 12.63 16.70
CA SER A 31 -6.24 12.86 17.93
C SER A 31 -7.12 12.41 19.10
N THR A 32 -6.97 11.17 19.55
CA THR A 32 -7.68 10.66 20.74
C THR A 32 -6.80 10.46 21.96
N SER A 33 -5.50 10.73 21.86
CA SER A 33 -4.61 10.55 23.01
C SER A 33 -3.43 11.49 22.91
N ASP A 34 -3.27 12.28 23.97
CA ASP A 34 -2.03 12.91 24.46
C ASP A 34 -1.30 13.88 23.50
N PRO A 35 -1.19 15.19 23.84
CA PRO A 35 -0.30 16.12 23.14
C PRO A 35 1.19 15.76 23.24
N ASP A 36 1.58 14.88 24.17
CA ASP A 36 2.97 14.49 24.42
C ASP A 36 3.31 13.02 24.05
N ASN A 37 2.32 12.14 23.80
CA ASN A 37 2.52 10.71 23.47
C ASN A 37 1.42 10.16 22.53
N GLY A 38 0.97 10.97 21.58
CA GLY A 38 -0.15 10.60 20.73
C GLY A 38 0.19 9.52 19.71
N ILE A 39 -0.84 8.96 19.07
CA ILE A 39 -0.65 8.09 17.89
C ILE A 39 0.19 8.78 16.79
N TRP A 40 0.26 10.11 16.84
CA TRP A 40 1.15 10.95 16.04
C TRP A 40 2.63 10.70 16.30
N ASP A 41 3.07 10.52 17.55
CA ASP A 41 4.49 10.22 17.87
C ASP A 41 4.88 8.81 17.40
N PHE A 42 3.92 7.88 17.37
CA PHE A 42 4.12 6.56 16.78
C PHE A 42 4.27 6.62 15.25
N PHE A 43 3.65 7.59 14.59
CA PHE A 43 3.68 7.79 13.14
C PHE A 43 4.58 8.96 12.70
N ASP A 44 5.37 9.55 13.60
CA ASP A 44 6.25 10.70 13.33
C ASP A 44 7.33 10.39 12.29
N PHE A 45 7.64 9.10 12.07
CA PHE A 45 8.46 8.65 10.94
C PHE A 45 7.83 8.93 9.55
N LEU A 46 6.55 9.34 9.51
CA LEU A 46 5.79 9.73 8.32
C LEU A 46 5.67 11.25 8.15
N GLU A 47 5.95 12.04 9.20
CA GLU A 47 6.13 13.49 9.11
C GLU A 47 7.57 13.79 8.67
N GLN A 48 7.90 13.50 7.40
CA GLN A 48 9.05 14.15 6.76
C GLN A 48 8.72 15.62 6.48
N THR A 49 8.48 16.40 7.55
CA THR A 49 8.38 17.85 7.46
C THR A 49 9.72 18.39 6.97
N GLY A 50 9.74 18.99 5.78
CA GLY A 50 10.95 19.56 5.18
C GLY A 50 11.41 18.91 3.87
N ASP A 51 10.79 17.81 3.44
CA ASP A 51 10.99 17.30 2.08
C ASP A 51 9.98 17.95 1.11
N PRO A 52 10.46 18.71 0.10
CA PRO A 52 9.60 19.45 -0.82
C PRO A 52 8.67 18.57 -1.67
N ARG A 53 8.86 17.24 -1.68
CA ARG A 53 7.92 16.29 -2.29
C ARG A 53 6.57 16.22 -1.58
N PHE A 54 6.52 16.61 -0.30
CA PHE A 54 5.31 16.61 0.54
C PHE A 54 4.74 18.01 0.78
N ASP A 55 5.28 19.03 0.11
CA ASP A 55 4.79 20.40 0.20
C ASP A 55 3.33 20.49 -0.32
N GLY A 56 2.47 21.13 0.45
CA GLY A 56 1.02 21.22 0.22
C GLY A 56 0.12 20.31 1.07
N LEU A 57 0.67 19.60 2.06
CA LEU A 57 -0.15 18.84 3.03
C LEU A 57 -0.87 19.82 3.97
N THR A 58 -2.17 20.04 3.73
CA THR A 58 -3.00 20.82 4.65
C THR A 58 -3.37 19.94 5.85
N VAL A 59 -2.66 20.10 6.96
CA VAL A 59 -3.16 19.67 8.26
C VAL A 59 -4.32 20.61 8.62
N LEU A 60 -5.54 20.18 8.30
CA LEU A 60 -6.75 20.82 8.81
C LEU A 60 -6.81 20.57 10.31
N ALA A 61 -6.17 21.46 11.08
CA ALA A 61 -6.08 21.40 12.53
C ALA A 61 -7.32 22.00 13.20
N ASP A 62 -8.51 21.61 12.75
CA ASP A 62 -9.79 21.99 13.35
C ASP A 62 -10.18 20.96 14.41
N GLY A 63 -9.38 20.93 15.50
CA GLY A 63 -9.83 20.45 16.81
C GLY A 63 -10.13 18.96 17.00
N GLY A 64 -9.66 18.05 16.12
CA GLY A 64 -9.83 16.61 16.40
C GLY A 64 -9.27 15.61 15.39
N TYR A 65 -9.03 16.01 14.14
CA TYR A 65 -8.53 15.12 13.09
C TYR A 65 -7.33 15.75 12.40
N ARG A 66 -6.30 14.95 12.09
CA ARG A 66 -5.26 15.38 11.13
C ARG A 66 -5.25 14.42 9.94
N TYR A 67 -4.94 14.97 8.78
CA TYR A 67 -4.81 14.23 7.54
C TYR A 67 -3.33 14.16 7.16
N GLY A 68 -2.87 12.96 6.81
CA GLY A 68 -1.48 12.71 6.44
C GLY A 68 -1.38 11.62 5.38
N PHE A 69 -0.31 11.65 4.59
CA PHE A 69 0.01 10.54 3.69
C PHE A 69 0.69 9.43 4.50
N LEU A 70 0.09 8.23 4.49
CA LEU A 70 0.55 7.06 5.21
C LEU A 70 1.04 5.99 4.24
N ASN A 71 2.05 5.24 4.67
CA ASN A 71 2.59 4.11 3.93
C ASN A 71 2.99 2.96 4.89
N GLY A 72 3.23 1.78 4.34
CA GLY A 72 3.50 0.53 5.05
C GLY A 72 2.52 -0.59 4.71
N THR A 73 2.91 -1.84 4.99
CA THR A 73 2.05 -3.01 4.74
C THR A 73 0.70 -2.92 5.45
N SER A 74 0.62 -2.17 6.55
CA SER A 74 -0.62 -1.84 7.26
C SER A 74 -1.62 -1.07 6.42
N MET A 75 -1.18 -0.24 5.46
CA MET A 75 -2.06 0.52 4.55
C MET A 75 -2.33 -0.26 3.25
N ALA A 76 -1.39 -1.08 2.79
CA ALA A 76 -1.60 -2.00 1.68
C ALA A 76 -2.67 -3.07 1.99
N SER A 77 -2.65 -3.60 3.22
CA SER A 77 -3.56 -4.66 3.67
C SER A 77 -5.05 -4.32 3.53
N PRO A 78 -5.57 -3.18 4.03
CA PRO A 78 -6.97 -2.81 3.85
C PRO A 78 -7.35 -2.54 2.38
N HIS A 79 -6.42 -2.10 1.53
CA HIS A 79 -6.70 -1.98 0.08
C HIS A 79 -6.90 -3.35 -0.58
N ALA A 80 -6.00 -4.30 -0.31
CA ALA A 80 -6.14 -5.67 -0.84
C ALA A 80 -7.43 -6.34 -0.32
N ALA A 81 -7.77 -6.10 0.94
CA ALA A 81 -9.03 -6.58 1.54
C ALA A 81 -10.26 -5.96 0.85
N GLY A 82 -10.25 -4.66 0.55
CA GLY A 82 -11.33 -3.99 -0.17
C GLY A 82 -11.54 -4.57 -1.58
N VAL A 83 -10.44 -4.82 -2.32
CA VAL A 83 -10.51 -5.46 -3.64
C VAL A 83 -11.06 -6.88 -3.54
N ALA A 84 -10.62 -7.66 -2.55
CA ALA A 84 -11.17 -9.01 -2.32
C ALA A 84 -12.67 -8.96 -1.95
N ALA A 85 -13.11 -7.93 -1.24
CA ALA A 85 -14.51 -7.73 -0.89
C ALA A 85 -15.38 -7.45 -2.13
N LEU A 86 -14.91 -6.64 -3.08
CA LEU A 86 -15.61 -6.42 -4.36
C LEU A 86 -15.83 -7.73 -5.12
N ILE A 87 -14.80 -8.58 -5.20
CA ILE A 87 -14.92 -9.90 -5.84
C ILE A 87 -15.92 -10.77 -5.07
N LYS A 88 -15.89 -10.74 -3.73
CA LYS A 88 -16.80 -11.52 -2.89
C LYS A 88 -18.25 -11.06 -3.00
N GLU A 89 -18.50 -9.78 -3.24
CA GLU A 89 -19.82 -9.23 -3.51
C GLU A 89 -20.42 -9.84 -4.80
N ASN A 90 -19.63 -9.91 -5.87
CA ASN A 90 -20.03 -10.54 -7.13
C ASN A 90 -20.11 -12.08 -7.03
N HIS A 91 -19.29 -12.69 -6.17
CA HIS A 91 -19.19 -14.15 -6.02
C HIS A 91 -19.35 -14.64 -4.57
N PRO A 92 -20.56 -14.56 -3.98
CA PRO A 92 -20.79 -14.87 -2.56
C PRO A 92 -20.42 -16.30 -2.15
N GLU A 93 -20.46 -17.26 -3.07
CA GLU A 93 -20.17 -18.68 -2.81
C GLU A 93 -18.68 -19.05 -2.96
N TRP A 94 -17.85 -18.15 -3.48
CA TRP A 94 -16.44 -18.47 -3.73
C TRP A 94 -15.67 -18.67 -2.43
N SER A 95 -14.83 -19.72 -2.42
CA SER A 95 -13.96 -20.04 -1.29
C SER A 95 -12.85 -18.99 -1.14
N PRO A 96 -12.19 -18.91 0.04
CA PRO A 96 -11.05 -18.02 0.23
C PRO A 96 -9.92 -18.24 -0.79
N GLY A 97 -9.70 -19.49 -1.21
CA GLY A 97 -8.73 -19.83 -2.25
C GLY A 97 -9.12 -19.29 -3.62
N ALA A 98 -10.41 -19.38 -3.98
CA ALA A 98 -10.92 -18.81 -5.23
C ALA A 98 -10.83 -17.28 -5.25
N LEU A 99 -11.16 -16.62 -4.13
CA LEU A 99 -11.00 -15.17 -3.98
C LEU A 99 -9.52 -14.76 -4.14
N LYS A 100 -8.61 -15.43 -3.44
CA LYS A 100 -7.17 -15.17 -3.57
C LYS A 100 -6.70 -15.31 -5.02
N ALA A 101 -7.10 -16.37 -5.71
CA ALA A 101 -6.72 -16.59 -7.11
C ALA A 101 -7.30 -15.50 -8.05
N ALA A 102 -8.51 -15.01 -7.78
CA ALA A 102 -9.12 -13.94 -8.55
C ALA A 102 -8.41 -12.60 -8.32
N VAL A 103 -8.07 -12.25 -7.07
CA VAL A 103 -7.25 -11.08 -6.75
C VAL A 103 -5.90 -11.15 -7.46
N GLN A 104 -5.24 -12.31 -7.45
CA GLN A 104 -3.94 -12.50 -8.12
C GLN A 104 -4.04 -12.37 -9.65
N ARG A 105 -5.08 -12.93 -10.27
CA ARG A 105 -5.26 -12.92 -11.73
C ARG A 105 -5.67 -11.54 -12.26
N THR A 106 -6.44 -10.77 -11.49
CA THR A 106 -6.91 -9.43 -11.86
C THR A 106 -5.89 -8.34 -11.55
N ALA A 107 -4.85 -8.65 -10.77
CA ALA A 107 -3.78 -7.71 -10.44
C ALA A 107 -3.07 -7.16 -11.70
N GLN A 108 -2.72 -5.87 -11.67
CA GLN A 108 -1.93 -5.23 -12.70
C GLN A 108 -0.45 -5.62 -12.53
N PRO A 109 0.16 -6.31 -13.50
CA PRO A 109 1.54 -6.76 -13.36
C PRO A 109 2.51 -5.58 -13.27
N LEU A 110 3.42 -5.64 -12.29
CA LEU A 110 4.47 -4.64 -12.09
C LEU A 110 5.86 -5.27 -12.22
N SER A 111 6.73 -4.57 -12.94
CA SER A 111 8.15 -4.91 -13.05
C SER A 111 8.91 -4.50 -11.79
N CYS A 112 10.07 -5.11 -11.57
CA CYS A 112 10.96 -4.66 -10.50
C CYS A 112 11.36 -3.18 -10.70
N PRO A 113 11.26 -2.34 -9.66
CA PRO A 113 11.75 -0.98 -9.73
C PRO A 113 13.29 -0.98 -9.79
N PRO A 114 13.91 0.11 -10.28
CA PRO A 114 15.35 0.30 -10.12
C PRO A 114 15.72 0.30 -8.63
N ALA A 115 16.92 -0.20 -8.30
CA ALA A 115 17.45 -0.09 -6.95
C ALA A 115 17.69 1.38 -6.60
N LEU A 116 17.37 1.78 -5.37
CA LEU A 116 17.57 3.16 -4.90
C LEU A 116 18.96 3.35 -4.32
N LEU A 117 19.49 2.31 -3.66
CA LEU A 117 20.84 2.23 -3.15
C LEU A 117 21.57 1.10 -3.85
N GLU A 118 22.60 1.48 -4.61
CA GLU A 118 23.47 0.53 -5.28
C GLU A 118 24.13 -0.38 -4.22
N ASN A 119 23.93 -1.69 -4.35
CA ASN A 119 24.47 -2.75 -3.49
C ASN A 119 23.77 -3.03 -2.14
N ASP A 120 22.59 -2.47 -1.84
CA ASP A 120 21.81 -2.95 -0.67
C ASP A 120 21.06 -4.26 -1.00
N PRO A 121 21.38 -5.39 -0.36
CA PRO A 121 20.72 -6.66 -0.64
C PRO A 121 19.22 -6.67 -0.29
N ARG A 122 18.76 -5.82 0.64
CA ARG A 122 17.33 -5.67 0.99
C ARG A 122 16.54 -5.02 -0.13
N GLU A 123 17.22 -4.28 -0.99
CA GLU A 123 16.62 -3.56 -2.10
C GLU A 123 16.55 -4.37 -3.39
N ARG A 124 16.97 -5.63 -3.36
CA ARG A 124 17.04 -6.48 -4.54
C ARG A 124 15.67 -7.08 -4.85
N CYS A 125 15.00 -6.52 -5.85
CA CYS A 125 13.84 -7.15 -6.46
C CYS A 125 14.28 -8.23 -7.46
N TYR A 126 13.61 -9.38 -7.42
CA TYR A 126 13.81 -10.48 -8.37
C TYR A 126 12.47 -10.99 -8.90
N GLY A 127 12.50 -11.68 -10.03
CA GLY A 127 11.30 -12.10 -10.76
C GLY A 127 11.16 -11.40 -12.10
N LYS A 128 10.24 -11.88 -12.94
CA LYS A 128 10.03 -11.42 -14.31
C LYS A 128 8.61 -11.74 -14.77
N ASN A 129 8.22 -11.18 -15.92
CA ASN A 129 6.92 -11.44 -16.55
C ASN A 129 5.73 -11.14 -15.62
N GLY A 130 5.81 -10.03 -14.87
CA GLY A 130 4.72 -9.63 -14.00
C GLY A 130 4.65 -10.32 -12.64
N ARG A 131 5.53 -11.30 -12.37
CA ARG A 131 5.66 -11.92 -11.04
C ARG A 131 6.98 -11.55 -10.39
N THR A 132 6.95 -10.74 -9.34
CA THR A 132 8.15 -10.19 -8.67
C THR A 132 8.13 -10.39 -7.17
N SER A 133 9.30 -10.38 -6.54
CA SER A 133 9.45 -10.51 -5.09
C SER A 133 8.88 -9.35 -4.29
N PHE A 134 8.61 -8.21 -4.93
CA PHE A 134 8.04 -7.03 -4.28
C PHE A 134 6.54 -6.91 -4.49
N PHE A 135 6.02 -7.34 -5.65
CA PHE A 135 4.61 -7.16 -6.00
C PHE A 135 3.84 -8.47 -6.12
N GLY A 136 4.47 -9.63 -5.96
CA GLY A 136 3.81 -10.89 -6.24
C GLY A 136 3.30 -10.89 -7.68
N HIS A 137 2.00 -11.09 -7.86
CA HIS A 137 1.32 -11.06 -9.18
C HIS A 137 1.09 -9.64 -9.73
N GLY A 138 1.37 -8.61 -8.95
CA GLY A 138 1.17 -7.21 -9.35
C GLY A 138 0.40 -6.39 -8.32
N LEU A 139 0.04 -5.18 -8.71
CA LEU A 139 -0.78 -4.28 -7.90
C LEU A 139 -2.25 -4.69 -7.97
N VAL A 140 -2.95 -4.76 -6.83
CA VAL A 140 -4.39 -5.01 -6.81
C VAL A 140 -5.14 -4.01 -7.71
N ASN A 141 -6.10 -4.50 -8.50
CA ASN A 141 -6.86 -3.71 -9.45
C ASN A 141 -8.35 -3.78 -9.14
N ALA A 142 -8.88 -2.73 -8.52
CA ALA A 142 -10.29 -2.66 -8.13
C ALA A 142 -11.24 -2.66 -9.34
N GLU A 143 -10.84 -2.04 -10.47
CA GLU A 143 -11.68 -2.03 -11.67
C GLU A 143 -11.81 -3.42 -12.28
N ALA A 144 -10.68 -4.13 -12.44
CA ALA A 144 -10.70 -5.50 -12.95
C ALA A 144 -11.45 -6.42 -11.98
N ALA A 145 -11.28 -6.25 -10.67
CA ALA A 145 -11.99 -7.00 -9.65
C ALA A 145 -13.50 -6.77 -9.66
N ALA A 146 -13.97 -5.54 -9.92
CA ALA A 146 -15.39 -5.22 -10.01
C ALA A 146 -16.07 -5.83 -11.27
N ARG A 147 -15.28 -6.20 -12.28
CA ARG A 147 -15.75 -6.82 -13.53
C ARG A 147 -15.65 -8.35 -13.52
N GLU A 148 -15.06 -8.93 -12.49
CA GLU A 148 -14.94 -10.37 -12.33
C GLU A 148 -16.26 -10.98 -11.87
#